data_AF-A0AA46YQR1-F1
#
_entry.id   AF-A0AA46YQR1-F1
#
_cell.length_a   1.000
_cell.length_b   1.000
_cell.length_c   1.000
_cell.angle_alpha   90.00
_cell.angle_beta   90.00
_cell.angle_gamma   90.00
#
_symmetry.space_group_name_H-M   'P 1'
#
loop_
_entity.id
_entity.type
_entity.pdbx_description
1 polymer ?
#
loop_
_entity_poly.entity_id
_entity_poly.type
_entity_poly.pdbx_seq_one_letter_code
_entity_poly.pdbx_strand_id
1 'polypeptide(L)'
;MSANLEAFFDASWYCKSYPDVQKTGMQPLHHYLRYGERLGRKPCPMFDPLFYGESYPDVIDAGVSPFTHFVTFGKEEGRLGHAITVQDYTQQLWRREHIADCLAALVSFTNSNQQEHVRTASWTLARWFSWQEDWHYCAHWLHLYYQQPVPNVQWPVIQLLYGEALSRIGELAQAEQQALALKKSFPDYFDAYLAFSNIYLSQLAALTPGDAATKQALALDQQRIDMINELFARNGLSLIEVDAGSLPPSTGSLQNSLSLDTINAADRNAQKTDDLDVPVVSVIVPVFNAERFLATALKSLAAQSFSSLEVLIVDDASTDATRSIAEQFVAQDARFQLLCLSRNQGAYIARNYGLKHATGAYITVHDADDWSHPDKVACQVAAFEDNPAWVANTSDMVRCTTDLRFGRWRLPNAPHEGWIYRNTSSLMFKHEVYEALGYWDRVRCTADTEYIHRIIAAYGEAAYGEVLKGVPLSFCRHQEGSLSQIGPLHLVTHEKGLRRDYMLSAKAWHASAQTPQDLFMPEAPRDRLFSSPKLNLVS
;
A
#
# COMPACT_ATOMS: atom_id res chain seq x y z
N MET A 1 -7.01 -15.11 31.32
CA MET A 1 -5.66 -14.66 30.90
C MET A 1 -4.54 -15.48 31.54
N SER A 2 -4.48 -15.70 32.86
CA SER A 2 -3.32 -16.41 33.47
C SER A 2 -3.14 -17.87 33.01
N ALA A 3 -4.23 -18.61 32.76
CA ALA A 3 -4.17 -20.02 32.38
C ALA A 3 -3.43 -20.28 31.05
N ASN A 4 -3.49 -19.36 30.08
CA ASN A 4 -2.76 -19.50 28.81
C ASN A 4 -1.27 -19.17 28.95
N LEU A 5 -0.93 -18.21 29.82
CA LEU A 5 0.48 -17.86 30.10
C LEU A 5 1.20 -19.00 30.81
N GLU A 6 0.54 -19.67 31.75
CA GLU A 6 1.08 -20.84 32.45
C GLU A 6 1.41 -21.99 31.51
N ALA A 7 0.57 -22.23 30.49
CA ALA A 7 0.80 -23.29 29.50
C ALA A 7 2.04 -23.03 28.61
N PHE A 8 2.42 -21.77 28.43
CA PHE A 8 3.55 -21.36 27.58
C PHE A 8 4.83 -21.02 28.34
N PHE A 9 4.74 -20.92 29.67
CA PHE A 9 5.86 -20.60 30.53
C PHE A 9 6.54 -21.88 31.04
N ASP A 10 7.84 -22.02 30.81
CA ASP A 10 8.60 -23.18 31.28
C ASP A 10 9.28 -22.85 32.61
N ALA A 11 8.60 -23.14 33.72
CA ALA A 11 9.12 -22.84 35.05
C ALA A 11 10.43 -23.58 35.38
N SER A 12 10.60 -24.80 34.87
CA SER A 12 11.81 -25.60 35.11
C SER A 12 13.00 -24.99 34.38
N TRP A 13 12.80 -24.65 33.11
CA TRP A 13 13.80 -23.97 32.30
C TRP A 13 14.12 -22.58 32.85
N TYR A 14 13.10 -21.79 33.20
CA TYR A 14 13.26 -20.42 33.72
C TYR A 14 14.11 -20.40 35.00
N CYS A 15 13.80 -21.27 35.97
CA CYS A 15 14.58 -21.35 37.20
C CYS A 15 16.02 -21.85 36.97
N LYS A 16 16.22 -22.73 35.99
CA LYS A 16 17.55 -23.22 35.62
C LYS A 16 18.38 -22.12 34.95
N SER A 17 17.77 -21.34 34.06
CA SER A 17 18.39 -20.22 33.34
C SER A 17 18.64 -19.02 34.24
N TYR A 18 17.80 -18.82 35.27
CA TYR A 18 17.87 -17.70 36.19
C TYR A 18 17.85 -18.18 37.66
N PRO A 19 18.98 -18.69 38.19
CA PRO A 19 19.04 -19.26 39.53
C PRO A 19 18.75 -18.27 40.66
N ASP A 20 18.88 -16.97 40.41
CA ASP A 20 18.55 -15.91 41.36
C ASP A 20 17.06 -15.83 41.68
N VAL A 21 16.19 -16.29 40.77
CA VAL A 21 14.73 -16.35 40.98
C VAL A 21 14.40 -17.18 42.22
N GLN A 22 15.11 -18.29 42.45
CA GLN A 22 14.90 -19.16 43.60
C GLN A 22 15.15 -18.44 44.92
N LYS A 23 16.06 -17.46 44.94
CA LYS A 23 16.38 -16.67 46.15
C LYS A 23 15.28 -15.67 46.52
N THR A 24 14.39 -15.35 45.58
CA THR A 24 13.30 -14.40 45.80
C THR A 24 12.09 -15.01 46.51
N GLY A 25 11.98 -16.34 46.53
CA GLY A 25 10.80 -17.06 47.06
C GLY A 25 9.52 -16.86 46.25
N MET A 26 9.57 -16.15 45.12
CA MET A 26 8.42 -15.92 44.26
C MET A 26 8.10 -17.13 43.38
N GLN A 27 6.82 -17.29 43.02
CA GLN A 27 6.44 -18.21 41.95
C GLN A 27 7.09 -17.76 40.62
N PRO A 28 7.71 -18.67 39.85
CA PRO A 28 8.52 -18.31 38.67
C PRO A 28 7.79 -17.45 37.64
N LEU A 29 6.52 -17.78 37.31
CA LEU A 29 5.72 -16.97 36.37
C LEU A 29 5.42 -15.56 36.93
N HIS A 30 5.10 -15.45 38.22
CA HIS A 30 4.90 -14.14 38.85
C HIS A 30 6.18 -13.31 38.87
N HIS A 31 7.34 -13.96 39.09
CA HIS A 31 8.63 -13.29 38.98
C HIS A 31 8.86 -12.78 37.56
N TYR A 32 8.57 -13.61 36.54
CA TYR A 32 8.69 -13.22 35.15
C TYR A 32 7.84 -12.00 34.79
N LEU A 33 6.53 -12.05 35.09
CA LEU A 33 5.60 -10.96 34.74
C LEU A 33 5.92 -9.66 35.49
N ARG A 34 6.45 -9.75 36.72
CA ARG A 34 6.77 -8.57 37.53
C ARG A 34 8.14 -7.96 37.22
N TYR A 35 9.14 -8.79 36.94
CA TYR A 35 10.53 -8.37 36.79
C TYR A 35 11.20 -8.96 35.55
N GLY A 36 11.00 -10.25 35.30
CA GLY A 36 11.73 -10.98 34.26
C GLY A 36 11.61 -10.38 32.87
N GLU A 37 10.41 -10.01 32.44
CA GLU A 37 10.21 -9.44 31.10
C GLU A 37 10.93 -8.08 30.95
N ARG A 38 10.83 -7.20 31.97
CA ARG A 38 11.55 -5.91 31.98
C ARG A 38 13.06 -6.06 32.03
N LEU A 39 13.55 -7.19 32.55
CA LEU A 39 14.96 -7.54 32.57
C LEU A 39 15.41 -8.27 31.28
N GLY A 40 14.52 -8.41 30.28
CA GLY A 40 14.81 -9.12 29.03
C GLY A 40 15.03 -10.63 29.21
N ARG A 41 14.55 -11.21 30.31
CA ARG A 41 14.66 -12.66 30.54
C ARG A 41 13.70 -13.40 29.63
N LYS A 42 14.07 -14.60 29.19
CA LYS A 42 13.20 -15.46 28.39
C LYS A 42 12.28 -16.26 29.32
N PRO A 43 10.98 -16.39 29.06
CA PRO A 43 10.09 -17.23 29.86
C PRO A 43 10.20 -18.72 29.52
N CYS A 44 10.65 -19.03 28.30
CA CYS A 44 10.87 -20.39 27.79
C CYS A 44 11.86 -20.33 26.60
N PRO A 45 12.36 -21.47 26.10
CA PRO A 45 13.24 -21.50 24.93
C PRO A 45 12.62 -20.90 23.66
N MET A 46 11.29 -20.99 23.53
CA MET A 46 10.53 -20.60 22.33
C MET A 46 10.09 -19.14 22.33
N PHE A 47 10.51 -18.33 23.31
CA PHE A 47 10.17 -16.91 23.34
C PHE A 47 11.32 -16.07 23.88
N ASP A 48 11.65 -15.01 23.14
CA ASP A 48 12.64 -14.01 23.49
C ASP A 48 11.98 -12.62 23.44
N PRO A 49 11.72 -11.98 24.60
CA PRO A 49 10.99 -10.71 24.63
C PRO A 49 11.76 -9.57 23.95
N LEU A 50 13.10 -9.63 23.91
CA LEU A 50 13.91 -8.61 23.24
C LEU A 50 13.76 -8.72 21.73
N PHE A 51 13.96 -9.93 21.19
CA PHE A 51 13.73 -10.22 19.78
C PHE A 51 12.30 -9.85 19.34
N TYR A 52 11.30 -10.20 20.16
CA TYR A 52 9.91 -9.95 19.84
C TYR A 52 9.61 -8.45 19.82
N GLY A 53 10.09 -7.69 20.80
CA GLY A 53 9.93 -6.24 20.82
C GLY A 53 10.64 -5.53 19.66
N GLU A 54 11.82 -6.01 19.26
CA GLU A 54 12.56 -5.46 18.11
C GLU A 54 11.90 -5.81 16.77
N SER A 55 11.34 -7.02 16.65
CA SER A 55 10.71 -7.50 15.42
C SER A 55 9.30 -6.94 15.22
N TYR A 56 8.63 -6.56 16.31
CA TYR A 56 7.23 -6.15 16.33
C TYR A 56 7.02 -4.86 17.13
N PRO A 57 7.48 -3.70 16.60
CA PRO A 57 7.38 -2.42 17.31
C PRO A 57 5.94 -2.02 17.65
N ASP A 58 4.96 -2.43 16.84
CA ASP A 58 3.53 -2.19 17.05
C ASP A 58 3.02 -2.71 18.42
N VAL A 59 3.60 -3.81 18.91
CA VAL A 59 3.27 -4.38 20.22
C VAL A 59 3.81 -3.51 21.36
N ILE A 60 5.02 -2.97 21.17
CA ILE A 60 5.67 -2.09 22.13
C ILE A 60 4.96 -0.74 22.18
N ASP A 61 4.61 -0.19 21.02
CA ASP A 61 3.91 1.08 20.88
C ASP A 61 2.50 1.02 21.49
N ALA A 62 1.82 -0.12 21.38
CA ALA A 62 0.54 -0.38 22.04
C ALA A 62 0.66 -0.53 23.57
N GLY A 63 1.87 -0.51 24.14
CA GLY A 63 2.12 -0.66 25.57
C GLY A 63 1.78 -2.06 26.12
N VAL A 64 1.74 -3.07 25.24
CA VAL A 64 1.37 -4.45 25.62
C VAL A 64 2.63 -5.25 25.95
N SER A 65 2.54 -6.11 26.98
CA SER A 65 3.60 -7.06 27.33
C SER A 65 3.93 -7.98 26.14
N PRO A 66 5.20 -8.05 25.66
CA PRO A 66 5.60 -8.92 24.55
C PRO A 66 5.17 -10.37 24.72
N PHE A 67 5.41 -10.98 25.89
CA PHE A 67 5.05 -12.37 26.13
C PHE A 67 3.54 -12.56 26.17
N THR A 68 2.82 -11.62 26.79
CA THR A 68 1.36 -11.66 26.83
C THR A 68 0.77 -11.54 25.43
N HIS A 69 1.28 -10.61 24.63
CA HIS A 69 0.87 -10.45 23.24
C HIS A 69 1.17 -11.71 22.44
N PHE A 70 2.37 -12.27 22.53
CA PHE A 70 2.73 -13.47 21.80
C PHE A 70 1.84 -14.67 22.12
N VAL A 71 1.59 -14.92 23.41
CA VAL A 71 0.76 -16.05 23.85
C VAL A 71 -0.72 -15.85 23.48
N THR A 72 -1.19 -14.60 23.47
CA THR A 72 -2.62 -14.29 23.25
C THR A 72 -2.96 -14.09 21.77
N PHE A 73 -2.06 -13.48 21.01
CA PHE A 73 -2.28 -13.07 19.62
C PHE A 73 -1.11 -13.49 18.73
N GLY A 74 0.12 -13.15 19.10
CA GLY A 74 1.27 -13.25 18.20
C GLY A 74 1.52 -14.64 17.60
N LYS A 75 1.38 -15.70 18.40
CA LYS A 75 1.51 -17.08 17.90
C LYS A 75 0.43 -17.42 16.86
N GLU A 76 -0.78 -16.93 17.09
CA GLU A 76 -1.92 -17.10 16.19
C GLU A 76 -1.75 -16.24 14.93
N GLU A 77 -1.19 -15.04 15.06
CA GLU A 77 -0.79 -14.16 13.95
C GLU A 77 0.41 -14.70 13.13
N GLY A 78 1.01 -15.82 13.54
CA GLY A 78 2.20 -16.37 12.89
C GLY A 78 3.49 -15.60 13.18
N ARG A 79 3.48 -14.67 14.15
CA ARG A 79 4.68 -13.97 14.63
C ARG A 79 5.63 -14.97 15.28
N LEU A 80 6.93 -14.78 15.04
CA LEU A 80 7.97 -15.61 15.60
C LEU A 80 8.26 -15.16 17.03
N GLY A 81 8.30 -16.11 17.97
CA GLY A 81 8.62 -15.81 19.37
C GLY A 81 10.10 -15.57 19.62
N HIS A 82 10.97 -16.06 18.73
CA HIS A 82 12.42 -15.95 18.83
C HIS A 82 13.04 -15.98 17.43
N ALA A 83 14.32 -15.59 17.34
CA ALA A 83 15.08 -15.69 16.11
C ALA A 83 15.23 -17.15 15.66
N ILE A 84 14.99 -17.41 14.37
CA ILE A 84 15.21 -18.71 13.74
C ILE A 84 16.16 -18.57 12.56
N THR A 85 16.97 -19.59 12.29
CA THR A 85 18.02 -19.54 11.26
C THR A 85 17.46 -19.24 9.86
N VAL A 86 16.21 -19.63 9.58
CA VAL A 86 15.54 -19.36 8.29
C VAL A 86 15.41 -17.86 8.01
N GLN A 87 15.23 -17.02 9.05
CA GLN A 87 15.06 -15.58 8.88
C GLN A 87 16.28 -14.90 8.27
N ASP A 88 17.49 -15.37 8.57
CA ASP A 88 18.72 -14.81 8.02
C ASP A 88 18.77 -15.00 6.50
N TYR A 89 18.35 -16.17 6.01
CA TYR A 89 18.25 -16.45 4.58
C TYR A 89 17.11 -15.67 3.92
N THR A 90 15.96 -15.53 4.59
CA THR A 90 14.88 -14.66 4.12
C THR A 90 15.39 -13.22 3.94
N GLN A 91 16.07 -12.66 4.94
CA GLN A 91 16.57 -11.29 4.90
C GLN A 91 17.64 -11.10 3.81
N GLN A 92 18.59 -12.04 3.67
CA GLN A 92 19.60 -12.01 2.62
C GLN A 92 18.97 -12.11 1.22
N LEU A 93 17.98 -12.98 1.03
CA LEU A 93 17.27 -13.13 -0.24
C LEU A 93 16.61 -11.80 -0.66
N TRP A 94 15.90 -11.13 0.25
CA TRP A 94 15.26 -9.84 -0.03
C TRP A 94 16.26 -8.69 -0.22
N ARG A 95 17.45 -8.78 0.41
CA ARG A 95 18.59 -7.90 0.13
C ARG A 95 19.30 -8.22 -1.20
N ARG A 96 18.88 -9.29 -1.89
CA ARG A 96 19.48 -9.84 -3.11
C ARG A 96 20.94 -10.27 -2.92
N GLU A 97 21.27 -10.77 -1.74
CA GLU A 97 22.57 -11.30 -1.37
C GLU A 97 22.55 -12.83 -1.53
N HIS A 98 23.58 -13.41 -2.13
CA HIS A 98 23.74 -14.86 -2.27
C HIS A 98 22.47 -15.60 -2.72
N ILE A 99 21.76 -15.07 -3.72
CA ILE A 99 20.40 -15.52 -4.09
C ILE A 99 20.32 -17.03 -4.27
N ALA A 100 21.24 -17.63 -5.03
CA ALA A 100 21.25 -19.07 -5.28
C ALA A 100 21.41 -19.89 -3.99
N ASP A 101 22.34 -19.48 -3.11
CA ASP A 101 22.60 -20.15 -1.84
C ASP A 101 21.40 -20.00 -0.89
N CYS A 102 20.79 -18.81 -0.86
CA CYS A 102 19.60 -18.55 -0.05
C CYS A 102 18.41 -19.40 -0.52
N LEU A 103 18.16 -19.47 -1.82
CA LEU A 103 17.09 -20.31 -2.37
C LEU A 103 17.34 -21.80 -2.07
N ALA A 104 18.57 -22.29 -2.23
CA ALA A 104 18.92 -23.66 -1.89
C ALA A 104 18.73 -23.96 -0.39
N ALA A 105 19.15 -23.05 0.48
CA ALA A 105 18.96 -23.18 1.92
C ALA A 105 17.48 -23.19 2.30
N LEU A 106 16.69 -22.25 1.77
CA LEU A 106 15.24 -22.17 2.01
C LEU A 106 14.53 -23.45 1.57
N VAL A 107 14.85 -24.00 0.39
CA VAL A 107 14.32 -25.29 -0.08
C VAL A 107 14.76 -26.45 0.83
N SER A 108 15.97 -26.41 1.39
CA SER A 108 16.40 -27.40 2.38
C SER A 108 15.55 -27.34 3.66
N PHE A 109 15.26 -26.12 4.15
CA PHE A 109 14.44 -25.91 5.36
C PHE A 109 13.00 -26.40 5.23
N THR A 110 12.45 -26.49 4.01
CA THR A 110 11.12 -27.07 3.82
C THR A 110 11.04 -28.57 4.12
N ASN A 111 12.18 -29.23 4.29
CA ASN A 111 12.30 -30.63 4.72
C ASN A 111 12.72 -30.77 6.19
N SER A 112 12.69 -29.69 6.97
CA SER A 112 13.08 -29.71 8.38
C SER A 112 12.05 -30.43 9.25
N ASN A 113 12.51 -31.08 10.33
CA ASN A 113 11.63 -31.59 11.38
C ASN A 113 11.01 -30.47 12.24
N GLN A 114 11.47 -29.22 12.09
CA GLN A 114 10.95 -28.06 12.80
C GLN A 114 9.88 -27.36 11.94
N GLN A 115 8.62 -27.39 12.39
CA GLN A 115 7.48 -26.85 11.65
C GLN A 115 7.60 -25.35 11.37
N GLU A 116 8.21 -24.58 12.29
CA GLU A 116 8.45 -23.14 12.09
C GLU A 116 9.43 -22.84 10.95
N HIS A 117 10.42 -23.71 10.75
CA HIS A 117 11.35 -23.61 9.62
C HIS A 117 10.63 -23.90 8.31
N VAL A 118 9.86 -24.99 8.24
CA VAL A 118 9.10 -25.34 7.04
C VAL A 118 8.16 -24.21 6.65
N ARG A 119 7.37 -23.69 7.60
CA ARG A 119 6.41 -22.60 7.34
C ARG A 119 7.10 -21.31 6.88
N THR A 120 8.14 -20.87 7.58
CA THR A 120 8.85 -19.62 7.26
C THR A 120 9.53 -19.72 5.90
N ALA A 121 10.12 -20.88 5.59
CA ALA A 121 10.76 -21.13 4.29
C ALA A 121 9.72 -21.19 3.16
N SER A 122 8.65 -21.96 3.32
CA SER A 122 7.55 -22.05 2.34
C SER A 122 6.93 -20.68 2.06
N TRP A 123 6.65 -19.88 3.08
CA TRP A 123 6.11 -18.53 2.92
C TRP A 123 7.10 -17.60 2.20
N THR A 124 8.39 -17.68 2.54
CA THR A 124 9.43 -16.88 1.88
C THR A 124 9.56 -17.26 0.41
N LEU A 125 9.60 -18.55 0.09
CA LEU A 125 9.70 -19.06 -1.27
C LEU A 125 8.46 -18.68 -2.09
N ALA A 126 7.26 -18.86 -1.55
CA ALA A 126 6.01 -18.48 -2.21
C ALA A 126 6.03 -17.00 -2.65
N ARG A 127 6.36 -16.09 -1.73
CA ARG A 127 6.48 -14.65 -2.03
C ARG A 127 7.58 -14.32 -3.02
N TRP A 128 8.72 -15.02 -2.94
CA TRP A 128 9.80 -14.82 -3.90
C TRP A 128 9.36 -15.20 -5.31
N PHE A 129 8.73 -16.36 -5.47
CA PHE A 129 8.25 -16.82 -6.78
C PHE A 129 7.06 -16.01 -7.30
N SER A 130 6.15 -15.51 -6.44
CA SER A 130 5.13 -14.56 -6.86
C SER A 130 5.74 -13.24 -7.37
N TRP A 131 6.84 -12.78 -6.76
CA TRP A 131 7.57 -11.60 -7.21
C TRP A 131 8.25 -11.82 -8.58
N GLN A 132 8.66 -13.05 -8.89
CA GLN A 132 9.18 -13.46 -10.20
C GLN A 132 8.07 -13.80 -11.21
N GLU A 133 6.81 -13.67 -10.83
CA GLU A 133 5.63 -14.10 -11.61
C GLU A 133 5.61 -15.61 -11.96
N ASP A 134 6.31 -16.43 -11.18
CA ASP A 134 6.26 -17.88 -11.28
C ASP A 134 5.16 -18.44 -10.36
N TRP A 135 3.94 -18.47 -10.90
CA TRP A 135 2.74 -18.81 -10.15
C TRP A 135 2.64 -20.31 -9.81
N HIS A 136 3.28 -21.19 -10.59
CA HIS A 136 3.31 -22.62 -10.30
C HIS A 136 4.15 -22.92 -9.06
N TYR A 137 5.35 -22.35 -8.97
CA TYR A 137 6.16 -22.50 -7.76
C TYR A 137 5.54 -21.77 -6.57
N CYS A 138 4.94 -20.59 -6.78
CA CYS A 138 4.18 -19.91 -5.73
C CYS A 138 3.09 -20.82 -5.12
N ALA A 139 2.24 -21.39 -5.97
CA ALA A 139 1.18 -22.31 -5.54
C ALA A 139 1.74 -23.57 -4.85
N HIS A 140 2.84 -24.13 -5.36
CA HIS A 140 3.51 -25.28 -4.75
C HIS A 140 3.95 -25.01 -3.31
N TRP A 141 4.63 -23.90 -3.07
CA TRP A 141 5.12 -23.57 -1.73
C TRP A 141 4.00 -23.20 -0.76
N LEU A 142 2.92 -22.56 -1.25
CA LEU A 142 1.73 -22.30 -0.45
C LEU A 142 1.00 -23.59 -0.08
N HIS A 143 0.91 -24.54 -1.01
CA HIS A 143 0.36 -25.85 -0.70
C HIS A 143 1.13 -26.52 0.45
N LEU A 144 2.48 -26.49 0.41
CA LEU A 144 3.31 -27.02 1.49
C LEU A 144 3.13 -26.26 2.81
N TYR A 145 2.97 -24.93 2.76
CA TYR A 145 2.66 -24.10 3.92
C TYR A 145 1.37 -24.58 4.61
N TYR A 146 0.29 -24.80 3.84
CA TYR A 146 -1.01 -25.23 4.36
C TYR A 146 -1.06 -26.68 4.84
N GLN A 147 -0.10 -27.54 4.44
CA GLN A 147 0.02 -28.90 4.97
C GLN A 147 0.60 -28.95 6.39
N GLN A 148 1.23 -27.87 6.87
CA GLN A 148 1.78 -27.83 8.22
C GLN A 148 0.65 -27.59 9.24
N PRO A 149 0.64 -28.30 10.40
CA PRO A 149 -0.32 -28.01 11.46
C PRO A 149 -0.24 -26.53 11.87
N VAL A 150 -1.33 -25.80 11.67
CA VAL A 150 -1.41 -24.37 12.01
C VAL A 150 -2.14 -24.22 13.35
N PRO A 151 -1.71 -23.33 14.26
CA PRO A 151 -2.61 -22.79 15.27
C PRO A 151 -3.69 -21.94 14.56
N ASN A 152 -4.87 -22.52 14.32
CA ASN A 152 -6.21 -21.96 14.04
C ASN A 152 -6.43 -20.60 13.31
N VAL A 153 -5.44 -19.92 12.74
CA VAL A 153 -5.64 -18.65 12.03
C VAL A 153 -5.06 -18.72 10.61
N GLN A 154 -5.95 -18.48 9.65
CA GLN A 154 -5.61 -18.17 8.26
C GLN A 154 -5.24 -16.68 8.24
N TRP A 155 -3.96 -16.35 8.07
CA TRP A 155 -3.61 -14.94 7.88
C TRP A 155 -4.14 -14.50 6.51
N PRO A 156 -4.99 -13.44 6.42
CA PRO A 156 -5.70 -13.08 5.20
C PRO A 156 -4.79 -12.96 3.97
N VAL A 157 -3.57 -12.44 4.19
CA VAL A 157 -2.53 -12.24 3.18
C VAL A 157 -2.05 -13.55 2.54
N ILE A 158 -1.87 -14.62 3.31
CA ILE A 158 -1.37 -15.91 2.79
C ILE A 158 -2.46 -16.57 1.96
N GLN A 159 -3.71 -16.46 2.43
CA GLN A 159 -4.87 -16.96 1.73
C GLN A 159 -5.15 -16.18 0.43
N LEU A 160 -4.99 -14.86 0.47
CA LEU A 160 -5.06 -13.99 -0.69
C LEU A 160 -4.01 -14.37 -1.73
N LEU A 161 -2.75 -14.56 -1.33
CA LEU A 161 -1.68 -14.98 -2.25
C LEU A 161 -1.95 -16.38 -2.82
N TYR A 162 -2.49 -17.30 -2.02
CA TYR A 162 -2.81 -18.64 -2.51
C TYR A 162 -3.96 -18.62 -3.51
N GLY A 163 -5.02 -17.86 -3.23
CA GLY A 163 -6.11 -17.61 -4.18
C GLY A 163 -5.61 -16.98 -5.47
N GLU A 164 -4.69 -16.00 -5.39
CA GLU A 164 -4.06 -15.41 -6.56
C GLU A 164 -3.27 -16.45 -7.37
N ALA A 165 -2.39 -17.20 -6.72
CA ALA A 165 -1.57 -18.21 -7.38
C ALA A 165 -2.43 -19.26 -8.09
N LEU A 166 -3.48 -19.77 -7.42
CA LEU A 166 -4.45 -20.71 -8.00
C LEU A 166 -5.19 -20.09 -9.20
N SER A 167 -5.63 -18.84 -9.09
CA SER A 167 -6.29 -18.12 -10.19
C SER A 167 -5.37 -17.97 -11.40
N ARG A 168 -4.08 -17.70 -11.17
CA ARG A 168 -3.06 -17.50 -12.21
C ARG A 168 -2.66 -18.78 -12.93
N ILE A 169 -2.71 -19.94 -12.26
CA ILE A 169 -2.43 -21.25 -12.88
C ILE A 169 -3.67 -21.93 -13.45
N GLY A 170 -4.84 -21.28 -13.39
CA GLY A 170 -6.11 -21.81 -13.94
C GLY A 170 -6.90 -22.74 -13.02
N GLU A 171 -6.50 -22.87 -11.75
CA GLU A 171 -7.21 -23.66 -10.73
C GLU A 171 -8.37 -22.85 -10.10
N LEU A 172 -9.28 -22.39 -10.96
CA LEU A 172 -10.27 -21.35 -10.65
C LEU A 172 -11.25 -21.75 -9.55
N ALA A 173 -11.66 -23.02 -9.49
CA ALA A 173 -12.56 -23.52 -8.44
C ALA A 173 -11.90 -23.49 -7.05
N GLN A 174 -10.61 -23.82 -6.97
CA GLN A 174 -9.88 -23.74 -5.71
C GLN A 174 -9.61 -22.28 -5.33
N ALA A 175 -9.30 -21.43 -6.31
CA ALA A 175 -9.14 -19.99 -6.09
C ALA A 175 -10.41 -19.36 -5.50
N GLU A 176 -11.58 -19.71 -6.04
CA GLU A 176 -12.89 -19.25 -5.54
C GLU A 176 -13.17 -19.75 -4.12
N GLN A 177 -12.81 -21.01 -3.80
CA GLN A 177 -12.89 -21.52 -2.43
C GLN A 177 -12.01 -20.72 -1.46
N GLN A 178 -10.79 -20.36 -1.87
CA GLN A 178 -9.91 -19.52 -1.04
C GLN A 178 -10.52 -18.13 -0.84
N ALA A 179 -11.02 -17.48 -1.89
CA ALA A 179 -11.65 -16.16 -1.81
C ALA A 179 -12.93 -16.17 -0.95
N LEU A 180 -13.76 -17.20 -1.07
CA LEU A 180 -14.98 -17.36 -0.27
C LEU A 180 -14.66 -17.57 1.22
N ALA A 181 -13.69 -18.43 1.52
CA ALA A 181 -13.26 -18.65 2.90
C ALA A 181 -12.64 -17.38 3.50
N LEU A 182 -11.85 -16.63 2.72
CA LEU A 182 -11.26 -15.35 3.11
C LEU A 182 -12.35 -14.31 3.41
N LYS A 183 -13.29 -14.08 2.48
CA LYS A 183 -14.41 -13.14 2.66
C LYS A 183 -15.29 -13.52 3.85
N LYS A 184 -15.50 -14.82 4.10
CA LYS A 184 -16.29 -15.30 5.25
C LYS A 184 -15.59 -15.06 6.58
N SER A 185 -14.29 -15.34 6.65
CA SER A 185 -13.50 -15.19 7.88
C SER A 185 -13.16 -13.73 8.18
N PHE A 186 -13.01 -12.91 7.14
CA PHE A 186 -12.57 -11.52 7.21
C PHE A 186 -13.43 -10.64 6.29
N PRO A 187 -14.70 -10.39 6.65
CA PRO A 187 -15.59 -9.59 5.82
C PRO A 187 -15.04 -8.19 5.54
N ASP A 188 -14.31 -7.57 6.47
CA ASP A 188 -13.74 -6.22 6.30
C ASP A 188 -12.36 -6.20 5.62
N TYR A 189 -11.87 -7.35 5.15
CA TYR A 189 -10.64 -7.44 4.36
C TYR A 189 -10.96 -7.30 2.87
N PHE A 190 -11.01 -6.06 2.39
CA PHE A 190 -11.51 -5.74 1.04
C PHE A 190 -10.64 -6.27 -0.10
N ASP A 191 -9.39 -6.69 0.15
CA ASP A 191 -8.60 -7.44 -0.84
C ASP A 191 -9.32 -8.72 -1.31
N ALA A 192 -10.11 -9.36 -0.43
CA ALA A 192 -10.89 -10.55 -0.77
C ALA A 192 -11.92 -10.29 -1.89
N TYR A 193 -12.47 -9.08 -1.94
CA TYR A 193 -13.45 -8.66 -2.95
C TYR A 193 -12.77 -8.45 -4.31
N LEU A 194 -11.60 -7.81 -4.28
CA LEU A 194 -10.76 -7.66 -5.47
C LEU A 194 -10.28 -9.02 -5.99
N ALA A 195 -10.08 -10.01 -5.11
CA ALA A 195 -9.68 -11.36 -5.50
C ALA A 195 -10.76 -12.06 -6.34
N PHE A 196 -12.05 -11.89 -6.00
CA PHE A 196 -13.14 -12.37 -6.85
C PHE A 196 -13.11 -11.71 -8.24
N SER A 197 -12.90 -10.39 -8.31
CA SER A 197 -12.76 -9.70 -9.60
C SER A 197 -11.63 -10.28 -10.46
N ASN A 198 -10.48 -10.60 -9.85
CA ASN A 198 -9.37 -11.26 -10.52
C ASN A 198 -9.68 -12.69 -10.98
N ILE A 199 -10.47 -13.45 -10.21
CA ILE A 199 -10.90 -14.82 -10.58
C ILE A 199 -11.83 -14.76 -11.79
N TYR A 200 -12.81 -13.86 -11.80
CA TYR A 200 -13.71 -13.67 -12.94
C TYR A 200 -12.97 -13.18 -14.19
N LEU A 201 -11.94 -12.34 -14.03
CA LEU A 201 -11.05 -11.97 -15.12
C LEU A 201 -10.28 -13.19 -15.68
N SER A 202 -9.82 -14.10 -14.82
CA SER A 202 -9.19 -15.35 -15.28
C SER A 202 -10.20 -16.30 -15.95
N GLN A 203 -11.46 -16.32 -15.51
CA GLN A 203 -12.54 -17.05 -16.19
C GLN A 203 -12.83 -16.45 -17.58
N LEU A 204 -12.84 -15.12 -17.69
CA LEU A 204 -13.02 -14.39 -18.94
C LEU A 204 -11.93 -14.76 -19.95
N ALA A 205 -10.67 -14.82 -19.51
CA ALA A 205 -9.54 -15.20 -20.35
C ALA A 205 -9.59 -16.66 -20.83
N ALA A 206 -10.34 -17.53 -20.14
CA ALA A 206 -10.51 -18.93 -20.50
C ALA A 206 -11.67 -19.19 -21.49
N LEU A 207 -12.45 -18.16 -21.85
CA LEU A 207 -13.58 -18.31 -22.78
C LEU A 207 -13.11 -18.59 -24.21
N THR A 208 -13.77 -19.55 -24.87
CA THR A 208 -13.59 -19.84 -26.29
C THR A 208 -14.42 -18.87 -27.16
N PRO A 209 -13.89 -18.34 -28.27
CA PRO A 209 -14.63 -17.41 -29.13
C PRO A 209 -15.97 -17.93 -29.68
N GLY A 210 -17.03 -17.11 -29.61
CA GLY A 210 -18.36 -17.37 -30.18
C GLY A 210 -19.46 -16.45 -29.60
N ASP A 211 -20.66 -16.42 -30.21
CA ASP A 211 -21.74 -15.51 -29.79
C ASP A 211 -22.19 -15.73 -28.33
N ALA A 212 -22.21 -16.98 -27.87
CA ALA A 212 -22.49 -17.31 -26.48
C ALA A 212 -21.40 -16.79 -25.52
N ALA A 213 -20.15 -16.69 -25.99
CA ALA A 213 -19.03 -16.19 -25.20
C ALA A 213 -19.13 -14.69 -24.95
N THR A 214 -19.69 -13.90 -25.89
CA THR A 214 -19.89 -12.46 -25.69
C THR A 214 -20.86 -12.18 -24.55
N LYS A 215 -21.98 -12.91 -24.49
CA LYS A 215 -22.95 -12.76 -23.39
C LYS A 215 -22.33 -13.17 -22.04
N GLN A 216 -21.55 -14.25 -22.04
CA GLN A 216 -20.85 -14.72 -20.85
C GLN A 216 -19.77 -13.73 -20.40
N ALA A 217 -19.03 -13.13 -21.32
CA ALA A 217 -18.02 -12.12 -21.05
C ALA A 217 -18.62 -10.90 -20.35
N LEU A 218 -19.74 -10.37 -20.87
CA LEU A 218 -20.46 -9.26 -20.26
C LEU A 218 -20.99 -9.60 -18.86
N ALA A 219 -21.45 -10.83 -18.65
CA ALA A 219 -21.89 -11.28 -17.33
C ALA A 219 -20.72 -11.36 -16.33
N LEU A 220 -19.55 -11.83 -16.76
CA LEU A 220 -18.34 -11.85 -15.94
C LEU A 220 -17.87 -10.44 -15.61
N ASP A 221 -17.86 -9.52 -16.58
CA ASP A 221 -17.53 -8.10 -16.35
C ASP A 221 -18.49 -7.46 -15.35
N GLN A 222 -19.79 -7.76 -15.45
CA GLN A 222 -20.76 -7.30 -14.45
C GLN A 222 -20.46 -7.88 -13.06
N GLN A 223 -20.17 -9.18 -12.94
CA GLN A 223 -19.80 -9.79 -11.66
C GLN A 223 -18.53 -9.17 -11.05
N ARG A 224 -17.58 -8.75 -11.89
CA ARG A 224 -16.38 -8.02 -11.46
C ARG A 224 -16.74 -6.65 -10.88
N ILE A 225 -17.59 -5.88 -11.58
CA ILE A 225 -18.11 -4.61 -11.06
C ILE A 225 -18.88 -4.83 -9.77
N ASP A 226 -19.74 -5.84 -9.68
CA ASP A 226 -20.56 -6.09 -8.50
C ASP A 226 -19.70 -6.36 -7.27
N MET A 227 -18.60 -7.10 -7.40
CA MET A 227 -17.66 -7.33 -6.29
C MET A 227 -16.93 -6.05 -5.88
N ILE A 228 -16.55 -5.21 -6.85
CA ILE A 228 -15.94 -3.90 -6.56
C ILE A 228 -16.97 -3.00 -5.89
N ASN A 229 -18.19 -2.92 -6.39
CA ASN A 229 -19.26 -2.10 -5.82
C ASN A 229 -19.74 -2.59 -4.45
N GLU A 230 -19.67 -3.90 -4.16
CA GLU A 230 -19.98 -4.41 -2.83
C GLU A 230 -19.02 -3.81 -1.79
N LEU A 231 -17.73 -3.63 -2.11
CA LEU A 231 -16.79 -2.98 -1.19
C LEU A 231 -17.09 -1.49 -1.02
N PHE A 232 -17.46 -0.77 -2.09
CA PHE A 232 -17.79 0.66 -2.01
C PHE A 232 -19.12 0.90 -1.28
N ALA A 233 -20.17 0.13 -1.60
CA ALA A 233 -21.47 0.21 -0.95
C ALA A 233 -21.38 0.00 0.57
N ARG A 234 -20.56 -0.96 1.01
CA ARG A 234 -20.35 -1.24 2.45
C ARG A 234 -19.68 -0.10 3.20
N ASN A 235 -19.00 0.80 2.50
CA ASN A 235 -18.36 1.99 3.06
C ASN A 235 -19.14 3.28 2.76
N GLY A 236 -20.39 3.17 2.28
CA GLY A 236 -21.23 4.33 1.96
C GLY A 236 -20.72 5.18 0.79
N LEU A 237 -19.95 4.57 -0.11
CA LEU A 237 -19.34 5.22 -1.26
C LEU A 237 -20.17 5.03 -2.53
N SER A 238 -20.07 5.99 -3.44
CA SER A 238 -20.63 5.97 -4.78
C SER A 238 -20.20 4.71 -5.53
N LEU A 239 -21.11 4.16 -6.33
CA LEU A 239 -20.84 2.98 -7.12
C LEU A 239 -20.16 3.35 -8.45
N ILE A 240 -19.46 2.38 -9.05
CA ILE A 240 -18.87 2.49 -10.38
C ILE A 240 -19.62 1.67 -11.42
N GLU A 241 -19.58 2.11 -12.67
CA GLU A 241 -20.15 1.43 -13.83
C GLU A 241 -19.22 1.52 -15.05
N VAL A 242 -19.52 0.76 -16.12
CA VAL A 242 -18.87 0.95 -17.42
C VAL A 242 -19.50 2.15 -18.13
N ASP A 243 -18.68 3.13 -18.48
CA ASP A 243 -19.08 4.25 -19.33
C ASP A 243 -19.30 3.77 -20.78
N ALA A 244 -20.55 3.54 -21.14
CA ALA A 244 -20.93 3.08 -22.48
C ALA A 244 -20.45 4.02 -23.60
N GLY A 245 -20.27 5.32 -23.30
CA GLY A 245 -19.74 6.30 -24.25
C GLY A 245 -18.24 6.19 -24.50
N SER A 246 -17.51 5.47 -23.65
CA SER A 246 -16.06 5.22 -23.76
C SER A 246 -15.74 3.89 -24.45
N LEU A 247 -16.75 3.09 -24.85
CA LEU A 247 -16.54 1.86 -25.59
C LEU A 247 -16.21 2.16 -27.08
N PRO A 248 -15.21 1.48 -27.68
CA PRO A 248 -14.97 1.60 -29.12
C PRO A 248 -16.20 1.10 -29.90
N PRO A 249 -16.47 1.64 -31.12
CA PRO A 249 -17.54 1.15 -31.98
C PRO A 249 -17.36 -0.36 -32.21
N SER A 250 -18.44 -1.13 -32.03
CA SER A 250 -18.44 -2.60 -31.99
C SER A 250 -17.66 -3.25 -33.15
N THR A 251 -16.40 -3.61 -32.92
CA THR A 251 -15.61 -4.43 -33.83
C THR A 251 -15.59 -5.87 -33.33
N GLY A 252 -16.69 -6.61 -33.55
CA GLY A 252 -16.83 -8.08 -33.65
C GLY A 252 -15.87 -9.04 -32.91
N SER A 253 -15.24 -8.63 -31.82
CA SER A 253 -14.24 -9.37 -31.06
C SER A 253 -14.59 -9.31 -29.58
N LEU A 254 -14.22 -10.36 -28.85
CA LEU A 254 -14.32 -10.45 -27.39
C LEU A 254 -13.34 -9.44 -26.75
N GLN A 255 -13.63 -8.14 -26.88
CA GLN A 255 -12.92 -7.11 -26.14
C GLN A 255 -13.53 -7.00 -24.76
N ASN A 256 -12.64 -7.04 -23.75
CA ASN A 256 -12.99 -6.77 -22.37
C ASN A 256 -13.60 -5.37 -22.28
N SER A 257 -14.87 -5.29 -21.91
CA SER A 257 -15.61 -4.02 -21.87
C SER A 257 -15.23 -3.22 -20.61
N LEU A 258 -14.80 -3.93 -19.57
CA LEU A 258 -14.40 -3.40 -18.29
C LEU A 258 -12.88 -3.19 -18.23
N SER A 259 -12.48 -1.94 -18.13
CA SER A 259 -11.10 -1.50 -17.99
C SER A 259 -11.00 -0.27 -17.12
N LEU A 260 -9.79 0.05 -16.64
CA LEU A 260 -9.51 1.28 -15.90
C LEU A 260 -9.88 2.54 -16.72
N ASP A 261 -9.85 2.44 -18.06
CA ASP A 261 -10.17 3.53 -18.98
C ASP A 261 -11.68 3.67 -19.27
N THR A 262 -12.47 2.66 -18.91
CA THR A 262 -13.92 2.60 -19.15
C THR A 262 -14.76 2.67 -17.88
N ILE A 263 -14.18 2.64 -16.67
CA ILE A 263 -14.93 2.83 -15.43
C ILE A 263 -15.26 4.30 -15.16
N ASN A 264 -16.46 4.55 -14.62
CA ASN A 264 -16.90 5.87 -14.20
C ASN A 264 -17.89 5.77 -13.02
N ALA A 265 -18.24 6.90 -12.40
CA ALA A 265 -19.27 6.97 -11.37
C ALA A 265 -20.65 6.60 -11.96
N ALA A 266 -21.37 5.69 -11.29
CA ALA A 266 -22.74 5.31 -11.67
C ALA A 266 -23.72 6.46 -11.39
N ASP A 267 -23.58 7.12 -10.24
CA ASP A 267 -24.41 8.25 -9.85
C ASP A 267 -23.73 9.58 -10.17
N ARG A 268 -23.64 9.93 -11.47
CA ARG A 268 -23.14 11.25 -11.91
C ARG A 268 -23.90 12.44 -11.31
N ASN A 269 -25.07 12.19 -10.72
CA ASN A 269 -25.99 13.16 -10.13
C ASN A 269 -26.04 13.13 -8.59
N ALA A 270 -25.16 12.39 -7.90
CA ALA A 270 -25.00 12.58 -6.46
C ALA A 270 -24.78 14.06 -6.19
N GLN A 271 -25.56 14.65 -5.27
CA GLN A 271 -25.67 16.09 -5.08
C GLN A 271 -24.28 16.71 -4.92
N LYS A 272 -23.77 17.34 -5.99
CA LYS A 272 -22.61 18.22 -5.91
C LYS A 272 -22.94 19.25 -4.84
N THR A 273 -22.14 19.31 -3.79
CA THR A 273 -22.32 20.30 -2.73
C THR A 273 -21.85 21.65 -3.27
N ASP A 274 -22.73 22.36 -3.97
CA ASP A 274 -22.49 23.73 -4.46
C ASP A 274 -22.66 24.76 -3.33
N ASP A 275 -22.22 24.41 -2.13
CA ASP A 275 -22.29 25.31 -0.98
C ASP A 275 -21.09 26.28 -1.06
N LEU A 276 -21.40 27.58 -1.17
CA LEU A 276 -20.42 28.64 -1.44
C LEU A 276 -19.41 28.84 -0.31
N ASP A 277 -19.68 28.28 0.87
CA ASP A 277 -18.80 28.30 2.05
C ASP A 277 -17.85 27.08 2.13
N VAL A 278 -17.88 26.19 1.13
CA VAL A 278 -17.03 24.98 1.12
C VAL A 278 -15.60 25.31 0.67
N PRO A 279 -14.57 24.90 1.43
CA PRO A 279 -13.17 25.17 1.10
C PRO A 279 -12.78 24.59 -0.26
N VAL A 280 -12.05 25.38 -1.06
CA VAL A 280 -11.48 24.92 -2.33
C VAL A 280 -10.33 23.95 -2.08
N VAL A 281 -10.29 22.86 -2.84
CA VAL A 281 -9.15 21.91 -2.87
C VAL A 281 -8.37 22.12 -4.17
N SER A 282 -7.07 22.42 -4.07
CA SER A 282 -6.16 22.43 -5.22
C SER A 282 -5.59 21.04 -5.45
N VAL A 283 -5.87 20.45 -6.61
CA VAL A 283 -5.35 19.15 -7.06
C VAL A 283 -4.24 19.40 -8.08
N ILE A 284 -3.00 19.05 -7.75
CA ILE A 284 -1.85 19.22 -8.63
C ILE A 284 -1.64 17.92 -9.42
N VAL A 285 -1.63 18.01 -10.76
CA VAL A 285 -1.45 16.88 -11.67
C VAL A 285 -0.15 17.07 -12.47
N PRO A 286 1.01 16.59 -11.97
CA PRO A 286 2.24 16.65 -12.74
C PRO A 286 2.17 15.67 -13.91
N VAL A 287 2.44 16.13 -15.12
CA VAL A 287 2.31 15.31 -16.33
C VAL A 287 3.52 15.46 -17.26
N PHE A 288 3.99 14.33 -17.79
CA PHE A 288 5.00 14.27 -18.84
C PHE A 288 4.76 13.05 -19.73
N ASN A 289 4.54 13.26 -21.02
CA ASN A 289 4.34 12.21 -22.02
C ASN A 289 3.32 11.13 -21.59
N ALA A 290 2.12 11.57 -21.19
CA ALA A 290 1.05 10.73 -20.66
C ALA A 290 -0.15 10.63 -21.63
N GLU A 291 0.04 10.81 -22.95
CA GLU A 291 -1.03 10.81 -23.95
C GLU A 291 -2.01 9.64 -23.78
N ARG A 292 -1.48 8.46 -23.45
CA ARG A 292 -2.27 7.23 -23.33
C ARG A 292 -3.17 7.17 -22.09
N PHE A 293 -2.87 7.92 -21.03
CA PHE A 293 -3.47 7.70 -19.71
C PHE A 293 -4.07 8.96 -19.09
N LEU A 294 -3.64 10.15 -19.52
CA LEU A 294 -4.07 11.42 -18.94
C LEU A 294 -5.59 11.57 -18.95
N ALA A 295 -6.26 11.15 -20.03
CA ALA A 295 -7.72 11.23 -20.12
C ALA A 295 -8.43 10.46 -18.98
N THR A 296 -7.89 9.32 -18.56
CA THR A 296 -8.46 8.50 -17.48
C THR A 296 -8.35 9.21 -16.14
N ALA A 297 -7.18 9.78 -15.84
CA ALA A 297 -6.96 10.57 -14.63
C ALA A 297 -7.89 11.79 -14.60
N LEU A 298 -7.92 12.60 -15.67
CA LEU A 298 -8.72 13.82 -15.71
C LEU A 298 -10.23 13.54 -15.71
N LYS A 299 -10.71 12.47 -16.36
CA LYS A 299 -12.11 12.03 -16.24
C LYS A 299 -12.48 11.70 -14.79
N SER A 300 -11.61 11.00 -14.06
CA SER A 300 -11.86 10.65 -12.65
C SER A 300 -11.87 11.87 -11.71
N LEU A 301 -11.05 12.87 -12.00
CA LEU A 301 -11.06 14.16 -11.29
C LEU A 301 -12.30 14.99 -11.63
N ALA A 302 -12.71 15.00 -12.89
CA ALA A 302 -13.93 15.69 -13.31
C ALA A 302 -15.20 15.08 -12.66
N ALA A 303 -15.16 13.77 -12.41
CA ALA A 303 -16.23 12.99 -11.79
C ALA A 303 -16.24 13.01 -10.25
N GLN A 304 -15.37 13.78 -9.59
CA GLN A 304 -15.41 13.91 -8.12
C GLN A 304 -16.76 14.47 -7.66
N SER A 305 -17.31 13.90 -6.57
CA SER A 305 -18.55 14.39 -5.93
C SER A 305 -18.34 15.72 -5.21
N PHE A 306 -17.13 15.98 -4.75
CA PHE A 306 -16.71 17.29 -4.24
C PHE A 306 -16.49 18.26 -5.40
N SER A 307 -17.33 19.29 -5.52
CA SER A 307 -17.31 20.20 -6.68
C SER A 307 -16.33 21.37 -6.55
N SER A 308 -16.01 21.81 -5.33
CA SER A 308 -15.12 22.94 -5.03
C SER A 308 -13.63 22.57 -5.25
N LEU A 309 -13.27 22.35 -6.51
CA LEU A 309 -11.92 21.94 -6.95
C LEU A 309 -11.28 22.99 -7.84
N GLU A 310 -9.98 23.15 -7.67
CA GLU A 310 -9.05 23.70 -8.63
C GLU A 310 -8.12 22.57 -9.09
N VAL A 311 -8.09 22.24 -10.38
CA VAL A 311 -7.23 21.18 -10.92
C VAL A 311 -6.11 21.81 -11.75
N LEU A 312 -4.88 21.77 -11.23
CA LEU A 312 -3.69 22.33 -11.86
C LEU A 312 -2.93 21.24 -12.61
N ILE A 313 -3.15 21.14 -13.92
CA ILE A 313 -2.39 20.25 -14.80
C ILE A 313 -1.03 20.90 -15.08
N VAL A 314 0.06 20.30 -14.62
CA VAL A 314 1.41 20.83 -14.80
C VAL A 314 2.16 20.01 -15.85
N ASP A 315 2.18 20.49 -17.09
CA ASP A 315 2.90 19.87 -18.21
C ASP A 315 4.40 20.15 -18.13
N ASP A 316 5.18 19.11 -17.83
CA ASP A 316 6.65 19.14 -17.71
C ASP A 316 7.33 19.05 -19.10
N ALA A 317 6.83 19.85 -20.04
CA ALA A 317 7.26 19.92 -21.44
C ALA A 317 7.10 18.61 -22.24
N SER A 318 5.89 18.05 -22.24
CA SER A 318 5.57 16.86 -23.05
C SER A 318 5.75 17.10 -24.55
N THR A 319 6.08 16.04 -25.27
CA THR A 319 6.32 16.03 -26.73
C THR A 319 5.28 15.24 -27.52
N ASP A 320 4.36 14.58 -26.84
CA ASP A 320 3.25 13.79 -27.40
C ASP A 320 1.92 14.58 -27.32
N ALA A 321 0.76 13.93 -27.51
CA ALA A 321 -0.53 14.62 -27.47
C ALA A 321 -1.03 14.98 -26.06
N THR A 322 -0.22 14.81 -25.01
CA THR A 322 -0.57 15.14 -23.61
C THR A 322 -1.13 16.55 -23.47
N ARG A 323 -0.45 17.54 -24.06
CA ARG A 323 -0.87 18.95 -23.96
C ARG A 323 -2.24 19.17 -24.59
N SER A 324 -2.44 18.63 -25.80
CA SER A 324 -3.73 18.74 -26.51
C SER A 324 -4.87 18.11 -25.73
N ILE A 325 -4.63 17.01 -25.01
CA ILE A 325 -5.62 16.39 -24.13
C ILE A 325 -5.93 17.33 -22.95
N ALA A 326 -4.91 17.88 -22.27
CA ALA A 326 -5.12 18.80 -21.16
C ALA A 326 -5.93 20.05 -21.58
N GLU A 327 -5.61 20.63 -22.74
CA GLU A 327 -6.33 21.79 -23.31
C GLU A 327 -7.83 21.49 -23.54
N GLN A 328 -8.19 20.27 -23.94
CA GLN A 328 -9.60 19.88 -24.10
C GLN A 328 -10.36 19.90 -22.78
N PHE A 329 -9.75 19.47 -21.68
CA PHE A 329 -10.38 19.50 -20.36
C PHE A 329 -10.52 20.94 -19.84
N VAL A 330 -9.49 21.77 -19.99
CA VAL A 330 -9.56 23.21 -19.65
C VAL A 330 -10.68 23.92 -20.41
N ALA A 331 -10.90 23.57 -21.68
CA ALA A 331 -11.97 24.15 -22.48
C ALA A 331 -13.38 23.70 -22.07
N GLN A 332 -13.52 22.55 -21.39
CA GLN A 332 -14.80 21.93 -21.03
C GLN A 332 -15.19 22.14 -19.57
N ASP A 333 -14.22 22.31 -18.68
CA ASP A 333 -14.45 22.40 -17.24
C ASP A 333 -13.57 23.49 -16.63
N ALA A 334 -14.22 24.56 -16.16
CA ALA A 334 -13.55 25.76 -15.64
C ALA A 334 -12.72 25.51 -14.37
N ARG A 335 -12.87 24.34 -13.73
CA ARG A 335 -12.03 23.92 -12.60
C ARG A 335 -10.61 23.58 -13.04
N PHE A 336 -10.40 23.23 -14.31
CA PHE A 336 -9.11 22.80 -14.83
C PHE A 336 -8.30 23.97 -15.36
N GLN A 337 -7.01 24.00 -15.02
CA GLN A 337 -6.03 24.96 -15.51
C GLN A 337 -4.79 24.21 -16.00
N LEU A 338 -4.19 24.69 -17.10
CA LEU A 338 -2.97 24.13 -17.66
C LEU A 338 -1.79 25.07 -17.41
N LEU A 339 -0.75 24.52 -16.79
CA LEU A 339 0.51 25.17 -16.44
C LEU A 339 1.65 24.47 -17.20
N CYS A 340 2.32 25.20 -18.10
CA CYS A 340 3.37 24.61 -18.96
C CYS A 340 4.77 25.01 -18.52
N LEU A 341 5.64 24.03 -18.29
CA LEU A 341 7.08 24.23 -18.14
C LEU A 341 7.77 24.29 -19.51
N SER A 342 8.89 25.00 -19.58
CA SER A 342 9.65 25.19 -20.83
C SER A 342 10.59 24.02 -21.17
N ARG A 343 10.88 23.16 -20.19
CA ARG A 343 11.71 21.96 -20.33
C ARG A 343 11.32 20.94 -19.27
N ASN A 344 11.55 19.66 -19.55
CA ASN A 344 11.38 18.59 -18.56
C ASN A 344 12.39 18.75 -17.43
N GLN A 345 11.88 18.76 -16.19
CA GLN A 345 12.69 18.87 -14.97
C GLN A 345 12.34 17.79 -13.93
N GLY A 346 11.36 16.95 -14.20
CA GLY A 346 10.95 15.85 -13.33
C GLY A 346 9.78 16.19 -12.40
N ALA A 347 9.15 15.13 -11.89
CA ALA A 347 7.85 15.18 -11.23
C ALA A 347 7.78 16.15 -10.04
N TYR A 348 8.76 16.19 -9.13
CA TYR A 348 8.68 17.09 -7.97
C TYR A 348 8.90 18.56 -8.32
N ILE A 349 9.62 18.86 -9.41
CA ILE A 349 9.70 20.25 -9.90
C ILE A 349 8.36 20.67 -10.50
N ALA A 350 7.72 19.80 -11.28
CA ALA A 350 6.36 20.04 -11.77
C ALA A 350 5.34 20.18 -10.60
N ARG A 351 5.40 19.30 -9.58
CA ARG A 351 4.57 19.41 -8.38
C ARG A 351 4.80 20.74 -7.65
N ASN A 352 6.06 21.17 -7.48
CA ASN A 352 6.38 22.44 -6.84
C ASN A 352 5.90 23.66 -7.66
N TYR A 353 5.96 23.57 -8.98
CA TYR A 353 5.39 24.61 -9.85
C TYR A 353 3.88 24.71 -9.67
N GLY A 354 3.17 23.57 -9.61
CA GLY A 354 1.74 23.55 -9.27
C GLY A 354 1.46 24.07 -7.86
N LEU A 355 2.26 23.66 -6.87
CA LEU A 355 2.11 24.07 -5.47
C LEU A 355 2.18 25.58 -5.29
N LYS A 356 3.08 26.23 -6.03
CA LYS A 356 3.22 27.70 -6.04
C LYS A 356 1.99 28.43 -6.59
N HIS A 357 1.19 27.77 -7.43
CA HIS A 357 -0.02 28.34 -8.04
C HIS A 357 -1.30 27.85 -7.35
N ALA A 358 -1.21 26.92 -6.40
CA ALA A 358 -2.35 26.39 -5.66
C ALA A 358 -2.96 27.47 -4.76
N THR A 359 -4.27 27.66 -4.85
CA THR A 359 -5.00 28.68 -4.09
C THR A 359 -5.97 28.10 -3.06
N GLY A 360 -6.21 26.79 -3.11
CA GLY A 360 -7.13 26.09 -2.24
C GLY A 360 -6.70 26.08 -0.78
N ALA A 361 -7.69 25.97 0.12
CA ALA A 361 -7.47 25.79 1.55
C ALA A 361 -6.83 24.43 1.86
N TYR A 362 -7.08 23.44 0.99
CA TYR A 362 -6.39 22.15 1.00
C TYR A 362 -5.67 21.93 -0.31
N ILE A 363 -4.56 21.22 -0.26
CA ILE A 363 -3.73 20.90 -1.41
C ILE A 363 -3.52 19.40 -1.45
N THR A 364 -3.68 18.79 -2.62
CA THR A 364 -3.40 17.38 -2.87
C THR A 364 -2.73 17.18 -4.23
N VAL A 365 -2.31 15.96 -4.50
CA VAL A 365 -1.65 15.56 -5.74
C VAL A 365 -2.42 14.41 -6.38
N HIS A 366 -2.35 14.31 -7.70
CA HIS A 366 -2.87 13.18 -8.44
C HIS A 366 -1.89 12.81 -9.55
N ASP A 367 -1.50 11.54 -9.64
CA ASP A 367 -0.61 11.07 -10.71
C ASP A 367 -1.38 10.96 -12.05
N ALA A 368 -0.72 11.23 -13.16
CA ALA A 368 -1.38 11.44 -14.46
C ALA A 368 -1.89 10.15 -15.14
N ASP A 369 -1.62 8.97 -14.57
CA ASP A 369 -2.01 7.67 -15.12
C ASP A 369 -2.92 6.84 -14.21
N ASP A 370 -3.27 7.39 -13.04
CA ASP A 370 -4.11 6.75 -12.03
C ASP A 370 -5.58 7.15 -12.17
N TRP A 371 -6.47 6.39 -11.52
CA TRP A 371 -7.89 6.73 -11.39
C TRP A 371 -8.23 6.97 -9.91
N SER A 372 -8.96 8.04 -9.61
CA SER A 372 -9.47 8.31 -8.25
C SER A 372 -10.97 8.01 -8.14
N HIS A 373 -11.36 7.40 -7.03
CA HIS A 373 -12.75 7.16 -6.69
C HIS A 373 -13.53 8.49 -6.62
N PRO A 374 -14.79 8.57 -7.09
CA PRO A 374 -15.58 9.80 -7.10
C PRO A 374 -15.66 10.52 -5.76
N ASP A 375 -15.74 9.78 -4.65
CA ASP A 375 -15.84 10.36 -3.30
C ASP A 375 -14.51 10.60 -2.60
N LYS A 376 -13.36 10.33 -3.27
CA LYS A 376 -12.05 10.41 -2.61
C LYS A 376 -11.81 11.77 -1.97
N VAL A 377 -11.98 12.85 -2.73
CA VAL A 377 -11.72 14.20 -2.21
C VAL A 377 -12.72 14.57 -1.11
N ALA A 378 -14.00 14.22 -1.27
CA ALA A 378 -15.02 14.47 -0.25
C ALA A 378 -14.67 13.77 1.08
N CYS A 379 -14.27 12.50 1.03
CA CYS A 379 -13.84 11.75 2.22
C CYS A 379 -12.60 12.38 2.88
N GLN A 380 -11.62 12.83 2.08
CA GLN A 380 -10.41 13.44 2.63
C GLN A 380 -10.65 14.82 3.25
N VAL A 381 -11.58 15.61 2.69
CA VAL A 381 -11.98 16.91 3.27
C VAL A 381 -12.76 16.70 4.57
N ALA A 382 -13.78 15.83 4.57
CA ALA A 382 -14.58 15.54 5.75
C ALA A 382 -13.74 15.03 6.93
N ALA A 383 -12.68 14.26 6.64
CA ALA A 383 -11.78 13.76 7.67
C ALA A 383 -11.07 14.84 8.50
N PHE A 384 -10.88 16.06 7.96
CA PHE A 384 -10.33 17.18 8.74
C PHE A 384 -11.33 17.75 9.76
N GLU A 385 -12.62 17.67 9.49
CA GLU A 385 -13.68 18.08 10.41
C GLU A 385 -13.82 17.06 11.55
N ASP A 386 -13.83 15.76 11.20
CA ASP A 386 -13.90 14.66 12.16
C ASP A 386 -12.64 14.57 13.03
N ASN A 387 -11.50 15.07 12.54
CA ASN A 387 -10.22 15.03 13.23
C ASN A 387 -9.54 16.41 13.24
N PRO A 388 -9.96 17.34 14.12
CA PRO A 388 -9.46 18.72 14.11
C PRO A 388 -7.95 18.87 14.33
N ALA A 389 -7.31 17.86 14.94
CA ALA A 389 -5.86 17.81 15.14
C ALA A 389 -5.09 17.52 13.84
N TRP A 390 -5.74 16.97 12.81
CA TRP A 390 -5.10 16.63 11.56
C TRP A 390 -4.77 17.89 10.76
N VAL A 391 -3.55 17.93 10.24
CA VAL A 391 -3.07 18.92 9.27
C VAL A 391 -2.81 18.30 7.90
N ALA A 392 -2.71 16.97 7.85
CA ALA A 392 -2.61 16.20 6.62
C ALA A 392 -3.27 14.82 6.75
N ASN A 393 -3.70 14.26 5.62
CA ASN A 393 -4.17 12.89 5.54
C ASN A 393 -3.83 12.24 4.18
N THR A 394 -3.92 10.92 4.11
CA THR A 394 -3.85 10.15 2.85
C THR A 394 -5.03 9.18 2.76
N SER A 395 -5.34 8.69 1.57
CA SER A 395 -6.19 7.52 1.36
C SER A 395 -5.36 6.28 1.00
N ASP A 396 -6.01 5.12 0.96
CA ASP A 396 -5.40 3.89 0.41
C ASP A 396 -5.62 3.78 -1.11
N MET A 397 -4.77 2.98 -1.75
CA MET A 397 -4.85 2.60 -3.16
C MET A 397 -4.71 1.10 -3.34
N VAL A 398 -5.06 0.62 -4.53
CA VAL A 398 -4.65 -0.69 -5.04
C VAL A 398 -4.01 -0.51 -6.40
N ARG A 399 -3.01 -1.33 -6.74
CA ARG A 399 -2.44 -1.36 -8.09
C ARG A 399 -3.21 -2.31 -8.99
N CYS A 400 -3.43 -1.89 -10.23
CA CYS A 400 -4.04 -2.76 -11.23
C CYS A 400 -3.50 -2.51 -12.64
N THR A 401 -3.61 -3.53 -13.48
CA THR A 401 -3.44 -3.40 -14.93
C THR A 401 -4.62 -2.66 -15.56
N THR A 402 -4.52 -2.33 -16.85
CA THR A 402 -5.61 -1.68 -17.61
C THR A 402 -6.91 -2.49 -17.56
N ASP A 403 -6.83 -3.81 -17.62
CA ASP A 403 -7.99 -4.73 -17.52
C ASP A 403 -8.46 -4.95 -16.08
N LEU A 404 -8.07 -4.10 -15.12
CA LEU A 404 -8.43 -4.18 -13.70
C LEU A 404 -8.07 -5.53 -13.06
N ARG A 405 -6.88 -6.07 -13.37
CA ARG A 405 -6.29 -7.12 -12.54
C ARG A 405 -5.58 -6.47 -11.36
N PHE A 406 -6.13 -6.62 -10.17
CA PHE A 406 -5.56 -6.08 -8.94
C PHE A 406 -4.36 -6.91 -8.47
N GLY A 407 -3.36 -6.29 -7.87
CA GLY A 407 -2.20 -7.03 -7.37
C GLY A 407 -1.02 -6.16 -6.99
N ARG A 408 0.19 -6.71 -7.16
CA ARG A 408 1.50 -6.11 -6.81
C ARG A 408 1.68 -5.92 -5.29
N TRP A 409 1.96 -7.04 -4.64
CA TRP A 409 2.40 -7.16 -3.26
C TRP A 409 3.49 -6.14 -2.90
N ARG A 410 3.29 -5.38 -1.81
CA ARG A 410 4.37 -4.62 -1.19
C ARG A 410 5.33 -5.58 -0.48
N LEU A 411 6.61 -5.22 -0.49
CA LEU A 411 7.74 -5.96 0.08
C LEU A 411 7.51 -6.29 1.58
N PRO A 412 8.23 -7.30 2.13
CA PRO A 412 8.09 -7.70 3.53
C PRO A 412 8.31 -6.53 4.50
N ASN A 413 7.56 -6.53 5.61
CA ASN A 413 7.60 -5.55 6.71
C ASN A 413 6.92 -4.20 6.42
N ALA A 414 6.11 -4.09 5.36
CA ALA A 414 5.16 -2.99 5.27
C ALA A 414 4.07 -3.17 6.35
N PRO A 415 3.59 -2.10 7.00
CA PRO A 415 2.53 -2.19 8.03
C PRO A 415 1.21 -2.79 7.52
N HIS A 416 1.07 -2.94 6.19
CA HIS A 416 -0.05 -3.60 5.51
C HIS A 416 0.50 -4.61 4.50
N GLU A 417 0.30 -5.90 4.75
CA GLU A 417 0.53 -6.95 3.75
C GLU A 417 -0.80 -7.25 3.03
N GLY A 418 -0.83 -7.04 1.72
CA GLY A 418 -2.04 -7.12 0.88
C GLY A 418 -1.84 -6.43 -0.47
N TRP A 419 -2.93 -6.23 -1.23
CA TRP A 419 -2.90 -5.40 -2.44
C TRP A 419 -3.31 -3.95 -2.15
N ILE A 420 -4.17 -3.74 -1.15
CA ILE A 420 -4.59 -2.41 -0.71
C ILE A 420 -3.60 -1.87 0.32
N TYR A 421 -3.08 -0.67 0.08
CA TYR A 421 -2.14 0.01 0.98
C TYR A 421 -2.12 1.52 0.75
N ARG A 422 -1.52 2.24 1.70
CA ARG A 422 -1.38 3.70 1.69
C ARG A 422 -0.91 4.25 0.34
N ASN A 423 -1.69 5.19 -0.18
CA ASN A 423 -1.34 5.97 -1.35
C ASN A 423 -0.56 7.23 -0.96
N THR A 424 0.76 7.21 -1.05
CA THR A 424 1.58 8.41 -0.79
C THR A 424 1.35 9.54 -1.79
N SER A 425 0.88 9.23 -3.00
CA SER A 425 0.45 10.21 -4.00
C SER A 425 -0.95 10.79 -3.74
N SER A 426 -1.64 10.39 -2.66
CA SER A 426 -2.93 10.96 -2.24
C SER A 426 -2.84 12.00 -1.12
N LEU A 427 -1.62 12.37 -0.70
CA LEU A 427 -1.42 13.28 0.42
C LEU A 427 -2.21 14.57 0.22
N MET A 428 -3.21 14.78 1.07
CA MET A 428 -3.93 16.04 1.22
C MET A 428 -3.45 16.75 2.48
N PHE A 429 -3.16 18.03 2.40
CA PHE A 429 -2.72 18.83 3.54
C PHE A 429 -3.31 20.25 3.49
N LYS A 430 -3.44 20.87 4.65
CA LYS A 430 -3.90 22.27 4.78
C LYS A 430 -2.87 23.22 4.15
N HIS A 431 -3.33 24.30 3.52
CA HIS A 431 -2.46 25.29 2.89
C HIS A 431 -1.36 25.80 3.84
N GLU A 432 -1.69 26.05 5.11
CA GLU A 432 -0.74 26.48 6.16
C GLU A 432 0.46 25.53 6.34
N VAL A 433 0.31 24.24 6.03
CA VAL A 433 1.42 23.27 6.08
C VAL A 433 2.44 23.58 4.99
N TYR A 434 2.00 24.00 3.80
CA TYR A 434 2.91 24.49 2.75
C TYR A 434 3.59 25.79 3.16
N GLU A 435 2.89 26.75 3.76
CA GLU A 435 3.50 27.99 4.24
C GLU A 435 4.58 27.71 5.29
N ALA A 436 4.34 26.75 6.18
CA ALA A 436 5.26 26.39 7.25
C ALA A 436 6.44 25.51 6.81
N LEU A 437 6.21 24.54 5.91
CA LEU A 437 7.20 23.50 5.55
C LEU A 437 7.78 23.65 4.15
N GLY A 438 7.26 24.56 3.33
CA GLY A 438 7.74 24.83 1.98
C GLY A 438 7.49 23.69 1.00
N TYR A 439 8.43 23.46 0.10
CA TYR A 439 8.24 22.64 -1.11
C TYR A 439 8.64 21.17 -0.94
N TRP A 440 8.23 20.30 -1.87
CA TRP A 440 8.86 18.98 -2.00
C TRP A 440 10.34 19.14 -2.37
N ASP A 441 11.21 18.26 -1.87
CA ASP A 441 12.61 18.27 -2.30
C ASP A 441 12.74 17.92 -3.80
N ARG A 442 13.69 18.58 -4.47
CA ARG A 442 13.94 18.46 -5.91
C ARG A 442 14.79 17.22 -6.21
N VAL A 443 14.17 16.06 -6.05
CA VAL A 443 14.75 14.74 -6.33
C VAL A 443 13.98 14.02 -7.43
N ARG A 444 14.37 12.79 -7.78
CA ARG A 444 13.71 11.96 -8.80
C ARG A 444 12.62 11.07 -8.20
N CYS A 445 12.74 10.69 -6.92
CA CYS A 445 11.77 9.83 -6.24
C CYS A 445 11.77 10.05 -4.72
N THR A 446 10.70 9.63 -4.06
CA THR A 446 10.57 9.51 -2.59
C THR A 446 10.38 10.84 -1.84
N ALA A 447 10.32 12.00 -2.51
CA ALA A 447 10.02 13.26 -1.84
C ALA A 447 8.58 13.32 -1.31
N ASP A 448 7.66 12.57 -1.89
CA ASP A 448 6.28 12.37 -1.40
C ASP A 448 6.27 11.73 -0.01
N THR A 449 7.04 10.64 0.14
CA THR A 449 7.21 9.96 1.43
C THR A 449 7.93 10.88 2.42
N GLU A 450 9.02 11.53 2.00
CA GLU A 450 9.75 12.48 2.85
C GLU A 450 8.86 13.61 3.37
N TYR A 451 8.00 14.17 2.53
CA TYR A 451 7.13 15.29 2.92
C TYR A 451 6.09 14.86 3.96
N ILE A 452 5.53 13.64 3.86
CA ILE A 452 4.67 13.06 4.91
C ILE A 452 5.45 12.95 6.23
N HIS A 453 6.66 12.39 6.19
CA HIS A 453 7.50 12.27 7.38
C HIS A 453 7.91 13.63 7.96
N ARG A 454 8.09 14.65 7.10
CA ARG A 454 8.39 16.01 7.53
C ARG A 454 7.21 16.66 8.24
N ILE A 455 5.99 16.45 7.75
CA ILE A 455 4.76 16.87 8.43
C ILE A 455 4.67 16.22 9.81
N ILE A 456 4.88 14.91 9.90
CA ILE A 456 4.85 14.17 11.16
C ILE A 456 5.93 14.69 12.12
N ALA A 457 7.14 14.97 11.65
CA ALA A 457 8.21 15.53 12.48
C ALA A 457 7.89 16.94 13.00
N ALA A 458 7.20 17.75 12.19
CA ALA A 458 6.84 19.12 12.55
C ALA A 458 5.65 19.21 13.52
N TYR A 459 4.62 18.38 13.32
CA TYR A 459 3.33 18.50 14.02
C TYR A 459 3.00 17.32 14.95
N GLY A 460 3.80 16.25 14.93
CA GLY A 460 3.57 15.01 15.66
C GLY A 460 2.70 14.01 14.90
N GLU A 461 2.77 12.74 15.30
CA GLU A 461 2.05 11.63 14.64
C GLU A 461 0.53 11.82 14.66
N ALA A 462 -0.02 12.40 15.73
CA ALA A 462 -1.45 12.65 15.86
C ALA A 462 -2.01 13.70 14.88
N ALA A 463 -1.13 14.45 14.20
CA ALA A 463 -1.52 15.46 13.21
C ALA A 463 -1.66 14.90 11.79
N TYR A 464 -1.46 13.59 11.60
CA TYR A 464 -1.58 12.91 10.32
C TYR A 464 -2.51 11.70 10.42
N GLY A 465 -3.33 11.47 9.39
CA GLY A 465 -4.29 10.38 9.34
C GLY A 465 -4.37 9.61 8.03
N GLU A 466 -4.99 8.43 8.08
CA GLU A 466 -5.36 7.63 6.91
C GLU A 466 -6.89 7.53 6.82
N VAL A 467 -7.45 8.02 5.73
CA VAL A 467 -8.89 8.08 5.47
C VAL A 467 -9.36 6.74 4.92
N LEU A 468 -10.43 6.19 5.52
CA LEU A 468 -11.05 4.90 5.14
C LEU A 468 -10.01 3.79 4.91
N LYS A 469 -9.13 3.60 5.90
CA LYS A 469 -8.05 2.61 5.86
C LYS A 469 -8.57 1.22 5.46
N GLY A 470 -7.91 0.60 4.48
CA GLY A 470 -8.32 -0.67 3.86
C GLY A 470 -9.26 -0.52 2.66
N VAL A 471 -9.73 0.68 2.33
CA VAL A 471 -10.60 0.95 1.17
C VAL A 471 -9.81 1.66 0.08
N PRO A 472 -9.67 1.09 -1.13
CA PRO A 472 -8.87 1.68 -2.19
C PRO A 472 -9.63 2.81 -2.89
N LEU A 473 -9.43 4.05 -2.42
CA LEU A 473 -9.98 5.26 -3.05
C LEU A 473 -9.19 5.68 -4.30
N SER A 474 -8.17 4.92 -4.70
CA SER A 474 -7.46 5.10 -5.97
C SER A 474 -7.06 3.77 -6.57
N PHE A 475 -7.22 3.64 -7.88
CA PHE A 475 -6.71 2.53 -8.67
C PHE A 475 -5.49 3.02 -9.44
N CYS A 476 -4.32 2.57 -8.99
CA CYS A 476 -3.07 3.05 -9.53
C CYS A 476 -2.58 2.14 -10.64
N ARG A 477 -2.34 2.72 -11.82
CA ARG A 477 -2.03 1.91 -12.99
C ARG A 477 -0.67 1.25 -12.83
N HIS A 478 -0.62 -0.01 -13.20
CA HIS A 478 0.59 -0.77 -13.30
C HIS A 478 0.99 -0.95 -14.77
N GLN A 479 2.15 -0.42 -15.13
CA GLN A 479 2.73 -0.54 -16.47
C GLN A 479 4.11 -1.18 -16.39
N GLU A 480 4.45 -2.02 -17.38
CA GLU A 480 5.83 -2.45 -17.59
C GLU A 480 6.71 -1.23 -17.90
N GLY A 481 7.81 -1.07 -17.16
CA GLY A 481 8.77 0.03 -17.38
C GLY A 481 8.48 1.34 -16.64
N SER A 482 7.53 1.36 -15.69
CA SER A 482 7.37 2.55 -14.81
C SER A 482 8.64 2.85 -14.01
N LEU A 483 8.86 4.11 -13.60
CA LEU A 483 10.03 4.53 -12.79
C LEU A 483 10.24 3.69 -11.52
N SER A 484 9.14 3.15 -10.96
CA SER A 484 9.15 2.27 -9.79
C SER A 484 9.71 0.85 -10.04
N GLN A 485 10.01 0.54 -11.31
CA GLN A 485 10.49 -0.77 -11.78
C GLN A 485 11.88 -0.73 -12.44
N ILE A 486 12.42 0.46 -12.71
CA ILE A 486 13.70 0.60 -13.41
C ILE A 486 14.86 0.69 -12.41
N GLY A 487 15.76 -0.29 -12.45
CA GLY A 487 17.11 -0.24 -11.88
C GLY A 487 17.22 0.38 -10.48
N PRO A 488 18.04 1.45 -10.28
CA PRO A 488 18.32 2.03 -8.97
C PRO A 488 17.13 2.78 -8.32
N LEU A 489 15.98 2.90 -9.02
CA LEU A 489 14.76 3.54 -8.53
C LEU A 489 13.65 2.53 -8.13
N HIS A 490 13.94 1.24 -8.30
CA HIS A 490 13.03 0.13 -7.99
C HIS A 490 12.61 0.12 -6.52
N LEU A 491 11.38 -0.33 -6.22
CA LEU A 491 10.81 -0.37 -4.85
C LEU A 491 11.66 -1.16 -3.83
N VAL A 492 12.43 -2.16 -4.29
CA VAL A 492 13.44 -2.88 -3.47
C VAL A 492 14.46 -1.95 -2.80
N THR A 493 14.69 -0.74 -3.35
CA THR A 493 15.64 0.20 -2.76
C THR A 493 15.17 0.86 -1.46
N HIS A 494 13.92 0.63 -1.04
CA HIS A 494 13.45 0.97 0.30
C HIS A 494 14.18 0.17 1.39
N GLU A 495 14.62 -1.06 1.09
CA GLU A 495 15.35 -1.90 2.03
C GLU A 495 16.87 -1.67 1.98
N LYS A 496 17.42 -1.30 0.80
CA LYS A 496 18.85 -0.99 0.59
C LYS A 496 19.05 -0.13 -0.66
N GLY A 497 19.77 0.98 -0.56
CA GLY A 497 20.13 1.82 -1.71
C GLY A 497 19.41 3.18 -1.73
N LEU A 498 19.20 3.72 -2.93
CA LEU A 498 18.89 5.13 -3.19
C LEU A 498 17.80 5.74 -2.29
N ARG A 499 16.64 5.07 -2.21
CA ARG A 499 15.47 5.55 -1.46
C ARG A 499 15.69 5.47 0.04
N ARG A 500 16.33 4.41 0.53
CA ARG A 500 16.69 4.24 1.94
C ARG A 500 17.69 5.31 2.39
N ASP A 501 18.78 5.50 1.65
CA ASP A 501 19.84 6.44 2.02
C ASP A 501 19.32 7.89 2.04
N TYR A 502 18.46 8.22 1.07
CA TYR A 502 17.73 9.49 1.05
C TYR A 502 16.84 9.64 2.29
N MET A 503 15.99 8.65 2.60
CA MET A 503 15.08 8.74 3.75
C MET A 503 15.82 8.76 5.10
N LEU A 504 16.94 8.06 5.24
CA LEU A 504 17.76 8.12 6.45
C LEU A 504 18.35 9.52 6.64
N SER A 505 18.85 10.13 5.56
CA SER A 505 19.38 11.50 5.59
C SER A 505 18.29 12.52 5.90
N ALA A 506 17.11 12.37 5.31
CA ALA A 506 15.95 13.21 5.58
C ALA A 506 15.50 13.08 7.04
N LYS A 507 15.37 11.86 7.57
CA LYS A 507 15.00 11.62 8.97
C LYS A 507 16.02 12.22 9.96
N ALA A 508 17.31 12.17 9.64
CA ALA A 508 18.34 12.80 10.47
C ALA A 508 18.19 14.32 10.52
N TRP A 509 17.87 14.95 9.38
CA TRP A 509 17.54 16.38 9.32
C TRP A 509 16.25 16.70 10.07
N HIS A 510 15.21 15.87 9.90
CA HIS A 510 13.94 16.02 10.63
C HIS A 510 14.15 15.98 12.15
N ALA A 511 14.97 15.04 12.64
CA ALA A 511 15.27 14.89 14.05
C ALA A 511 16.14 16.01 14.64
N SER A 512 16.81 16.83 13.81
CA SER A 512 17.60 17.96 14.31
C SER A 512 16.79 19.24 14.47
N ALA A 513 15.56 19.30 13.94
CA ALA A 513 14.68 20.46 14.05
C ALA A 513 14.19 20.68 15.48
N GLN A 514 14.10 21.94 15.89
CA GLN A 514 13.52 22.35 17.17
C GLN A 514 12.13 22.96 16.99
N THR A 515 11.87 23.51 15.80
CA THR A 515 10.62 24.15 15.41
C THR A 515 10.21 23.70 14.00
N PRO A 516 8.91 23.77 13.65
CA PRO A 516 8.45 23.50 12.28
C PRO A 516 9.19 24.34 11.22
N GLN A 517 9.57 25.57 11.53
CA GLN A 517 10.28 26.45 10.61
C GLN A 517 11.70 25.97 10.25
N ASP A 518 12.34 25.18 11.12
CA ASP A 518 13.64 24.54 10.81
C ASP A 518 13.51 23.48 9.71
N LEU A 519 12.28 23.06 9.41
CA LEU A 519 11.93 22.08 8.38
C LEU A 519 11.43 22.72 7.08
N PHE A 520 11.53 24.05 6.95
CA PHE A 520 11.14 24.75 5.74
C PHE A 520 12.07 24.40 4.56
N MET A 521 11.50 23.87 3.47
CA MET A 521 12.20 23.57 2.24
C MET A 521 11.99 24.69 1.20
N PRO A 522 13.02 25.46 0.82
CA PRO A 522 12.90 26.47 -0.23
C PRO A 522 12.56 25.86 -1.60
N GLU A 523 11.95 26.64 -2.51
CA GLU A 523 11.61 26.21 -3.88
C GLU A 523 12.86 25.74 -4.66
N ALA A 524 13.97 26.45 -4.49
CA ALA A 524 15.24 26.17 -5.15
C ALA A 524 16.39 26.51 -4.19
N PRO A 525 16.69 25.64 -3.21
CA PRO A 525 17.71 25.93 -2.22
C PRO A 525 19.09 25.97 -2.89
N ARG A 526 19.92 26.96 -2.51
CA ARG A 526 21.29 27.11 -3.05
C ARG A 526 22.18 25.95 -2.64
N ASP A 527 22.04 25.52 -1.39
CA ASP A 527 22.70 24.36 -0.80
C ASP A 527 21.65 23.35 -0.34
N ARG A 528 21.93 22.05 -0.46
CA ARG A 528 21.00 21.03 0.03
C ARG A 528 20.91 21.06 1.56
N LEU A 529 19.69 20.97 2.08
CA LEU A 529 19.44 20.90 3.53
C LEU A 529 19.90 19.56 4.14
N PHE A 530 19.95 18.51 3.31
CA PHE A 530 20.49 17.20 3.69
C PHE A 530 21.02 16.43 2.47
N SER A 531 21.89 15.46 2.74
CA SER A 531 22.53 14.62 1.73
C SER A 531 21.51 13.78 0.96
N SER A 532 21.69 13.67 -0.36
CA SER A 532 20.93 12.76 -1.21
C SER A 532 21.88 12.09 -2.21
N PRO A 533 21.72 10.80 -2.52
CA PRO A 533 22.59 10.16 -3.49
C PRO A 533 22.49 10.84 -4.86
N LYS A 534 23.62 10.99 -5.57
CA LYS A 534 23.70 11.74 -6.84
C LYS A 534 22.67 11.27 -7.89
N LEU A 535 22.42 9.97 -7.97
CA LEU A 535 21.45 9.39 -8.91
C LEU A 535 19.99 9.79 -8.61
N ASN A 536 19.69 10.28 -7.40
CA ASN A 536 18.37 10.78 -7.03
C ASN A 536 18.20 12.26 -7.35
N LEU A 537 19.26 12.97 -7.74
CA LEU A 537 19.15 14.39 -8.06
C LEU A 537 18.64 14.57 -9.49
N VAL A 538 17.77 15.56 -9.68
CA VAL A 538 17.41 16.07 -11.00
C VAL A 538 18.65 16.74 -11.64
N SER A 539 18.84 16.53 -12.93
CA SER A 539 20.00 17.01 -13.69
C SER A 539 19.91 18.50 -14.02
#